data_AF-A0A6B1G0K8-F1
#
_entry.id   AF-A0A6B1G0K8-F1
#
_cell.length_a   1.000
_cell.length_b   1.000
_cell.length_c   1.000
_cell.angle_alpha   90.00
_cell.angle_beta   90.00
_cell.angle_gamma   90.00
#
_symmetry.space_group_name_H-M   'P 1'
#
loop_
_entity.id
_entity.type
_entity.pdbx_description
1 polymer ?
#
loop_
_entity_poly.entity_id
_entity_poly.type
_entity_poly.pdbx_seq_one_letter_code
_entity_poly.pdbx_strand_id
1 'polypeptide(L)' 'MDNGCVVTTERHTPNAPKIPNVCEYFGVDWTDFEGFMEREQWRF' A
#
# COMPACT_ATOMS: atom_id res chain seq x y z
N MET A 1 -11.16 -13.05 -8.57
CA MET A 1 -10.55 -12.65 -7.27
C MET A 1 -9.78 -11.39 -7.60
N ASP A 2 -10.41 -10.22 -7.54
CA ASP A 2 -9.90 -9.04 -8.29
C ASP A 2 -9.80 -7.76 -7.45
N ASN A 3 -9.70 -7.86 -6.12
CA ASN A 3 -9.59 -6.71 -5.21
C ASN A 3 -8.49 -6.94 -4.13
N GLY A 4 -7.26 -7.19 -4.57
CA GLY A 4 -6.11 -7.27 -3.66
C GLY A 4 -5.52 -5.88 -3.37
N CYS A 5 -5.04 -5.66 -2.16
CA CYS A 5 -4.28 -4.46 -1.78
C CYS A 5 -2.86 -4.87 -1.39
N VAL A 6 -1.85 -4.15 -1.89
CA VAL A 6 -0.47 -4.34 -1.47
C VAL A 6 -0.24 -3.61 -0.14
N VAL A 7 0.18 -4.34 0.89
CA VAL A 7 0.57 -3.74 2.18
C VAL A 7 2.10 -3.75 2.27
N THR A 8 2.70 -2.59 2.51
CA THR A 8 4.17 -2.44 2.58
C THR A 8 4.61 -1.52 3.70
N THR A 9 5.83 -1.68 4.20
CA THR A 9 6.46 -0.75 5.15
C THR A 9 7.42 0.22 4.47
N GLU A 10 7.59 0.12 3.15
CA GLU A 10 8.35 1.09 2.38
C GLU A 10 7.64 2.44 2.32
N ARG A 11 8.40 3.53 2.40
CA ARG A 11 7.87 4.89 2.24
C ARG A 11 7.87 5.29 0.78
N HIS A 12 6.76 5.88 0.33
CA HIS A 12 6.71 6.54 -0.96
C HIS A 12 7.83 7.58 -1.05
N THR A 13 8.66 7.48 -2.08
CA THR A 13 9.80 8.37 -2.28
C THR A 13 9.80 8.83 -3.74
N PRO A 14 9.65 10.13 -4.03
CA PRO A 14 9.59 10.63 -5.40
C PRO A 14 10.79 10.16 -6.23
N ASN A 15 10.53 9.71 -7.46
CA ASN A 15 11.53 9.21 -8.43
C ASN A 15 12.36 7.99 -7.95
N ALA A 16 11.83 7.17 -7.03
CA ALA A 16 12.50 5.96 -6.55
C ALA A 16 11.72 4.68 -6.96
N PRO A 17 12.42 3.54 -7.17
CA PRO A 17 11.78 2.26 -7.49
C PRO A 17 11.32 1.55 -6.20
N LYS A 18 10.43 2.19 -5.43
CA LYS A 18 9.83 1.64 -4.21
C LYS A 18 8.46 1.04 -4.50
N ILE A 19 7.99 0.11 -3.65
CA ILE A 19 6.70 -0.55 -3.84
C ILE A 19 5.54 0.45 -3.98
N PRO A 20 5.38 1.48 -3.12
CA PRO A 20 4.37 2.51 -3.31
C PRO A 20 4.41 3.16 -4.68
N ASN A 21 5.61 3.55 -5.14
CA ASN A 21 5.82 4.20 -6.43
C ASN A 21 5.42 3.30 -7.61
N VAL A 22 5.74 2.00 -7.53
CA VAL A 22 5.36 1.01 -8.54
C VAL A 22 3.85 0.81 -8.54
N CYS A 23 3.24 0.64 -7.37
CA CYS A 23 1.79 0.49 -7.24
C CYS A 23 1.03 1.72 -7.79
N GLU A 24 1.47 2.93 -7.46
CA GLU A 24 0.91 4.16 -8.03
C GLU A 24 1.04 4.22 -9.56
N TYR A 25 2.21 3.89 -10.10
CA TYR A 25 2.45 3.91 -11.55
C TYR A 25 1.54 2.93 -12.32
N PHE A 26 1.30 1.74 -11.75
CA PHE A 26 0.45 0.72 -12.37
C PHE A 26 -1.02 0.79 -11.95
N GLY A 27 -1.41 1.72 -11.08
CA GLY A 27 -2.78 1.84 -10.58
C GLY A 27 -3.24 0.68 -9.69
N VAL A 28 -2.30 0.04 -8.99
CA VAL A 28 -2.57 -1.04 -8.02
C VAL A 28 -2.84 -0.42 -6.64
N ASP A 29 -3.93 -0.83 -5.97
CA ASP A 29 -4.23 -0.37 -4.61
C ASP A 29 -3.12 -0.79 -3.64
N TRP A 30 -2.72 0.14 -2.78
CA TRP A 30 -1.71 -0.09 -1.77
C TRP A 30 -1.96 0.77 -0.53
N THR A 31 -1.36 0.34 0.58
CA THR A 31 -1.36 1.07 1.84
C THR A 31 -0.14 0.67 2.67
N ASP A 32 0.19 1.45 3.69
CA ASP A 32 1.11 1.00 4.72
C ASP A 32 0.40 0.20 5.82
N PHE A 33 1.17 -0.29 6.80
CA PHE A 33 0.65 -1.14 7.86
C PHE A 33 -0.41 -0.43 8.72
N GLU A 34 -0.21 0.85 9.04
CA GLU A 34 -1.17 1.63 9.83
C GLU A 34 -2.47 1.84 9.03
N GLY A 35 -2.36 2.26 7.77
CA GLY A 35 -3.53 2.41 6.90
C GLY A 35 -4.25 1.08 6.67
N PHE A 36 -3.56 -0.05 6.63
CA PHE A 36 -4.20 -1.37 6.58
C PHE A 36 -5.01 -1.66 7.84
N MET A 37 -4.43 -1.42 9.02
CA MET A 37 -5.13 -1.61 10.29
C MET A 37 -6.39 -0.75 10.40
N GLU A 38 -6.33 0.51 9.95
CA GLU A 38 -7.47 1.41 9.91
C GLU A 38 -8.57 0.93 8.94
N ARG A 39 -8.19 0.55 7.72
CA ARG A 39 -9.12 0.05 6.68
C ARG A 39 -9.87 -1.20 7.15
N GLU A 40 -9.16 -2.14 7.78
CA GLU A 40 -9.73 -3.41 8.26
C GLU A 40 -10.38 -3.31 9.65
N GLN A 41 -10.45 -2.11 10.22
CA GLN A 41 -10.99 -1.87 11.56
C GLN A 41 -10.39 -2.80 12.62
N TRP A 42 -9.08 -3.04 12.53
CA TRP A 42 -8.39 -4.02 13.36
C TRP A 42 -8.49 -3.63 14.84
N ARG A 43 -8.93 -4.57 15.70
CA ARG A 43 -8.99 -4.44 17.16
C ARG A 43 -7.99 -5.38 17.83
N PHE A 44 -7.42 -4.92 18.94
CA PHE A 44 -6.50 -5.68 19.81
C PHE A 44 -7.24 -6.37 20.96
#